data_AF-R7FS43-F1
#
_entry.id   AF-R7FS43-F1
#
_cell.length_a   1.000
_cell.length_b   1.000
_cell.length_c   1.000
_cell.angle_alpha   90.00
_cell.angle_beta   90.00
_cell.angle_gamma   90.00
#
_symmetry.space_group_name_H-M   'P 1'
#
loop_
_entity.id
_entity.type
_entity.pdbx_description
1 polymer ?
#
loop_
_entity_poly.entity_id
_entity_poly.type
_entity_poly.pdbx_seq_one_letter_code
_entity_poly.pdbx_strand_id
1 'polypeptide(L)'
;MYQKSLYDITEVCKMLDTTSRTLRFYEEKGIIQSTTVGISSRRQYNEKQISRIKNVFVLRTLGLSVKAIVELQTKGIDLKDAVLSKRAEIYASIESRIREINLLNEALSTLESGKDIFAEDWHLSSVMNTEEKEIARICTDAILSGATDTLYEHLSPRLAEYMPRDVYILVRKDTLAPLGEYLSVDRTVADNSFSNKLYCFVRYSKLGLKITYVFHGGKIDGLWLGYYDLNSR
;
A
#
# COMPACT_ATOMS: atom_id res chain seq x y z
N MET A 1 -1.72 -36.18 30.10
CA MET A 1 -1.55 -36.47 28.67
C MET A 1 -0.07 -36.33 28.35
N TYR A 2 0.59 -37.38 27.85
CA TYR A 2 2.00 -37.28 27.42
C TYR A 2 2.06 -36.44 26.14
N GLN A 3 2.62 -35.23 26.23
CA GLN A 3 2.86 -34.38 25.08
C GLN A 3 4.04 -34.98 24.29
N LYS A 4 3.78 -35.37 23.04
CA LYS A 4 4.79 -35.97 22.16
C LYS A 4 5.93 -34.96 21.97
N SER A 5 7.16 -35.33 22.31
CA SER A 5 8.31 -34.40 22.27
C SER A 5 8.85 -34.12 20.86
N LEU A 6 8.56 -35.01 19.90
CA LEU A 6 9.04 -34.94 18.51
C LEU A 6 7.96 -35.40 17.53
N TYR A 7 7.74 -34.60 16.50
CA TYR A 7 6.79 -34.84 15.41
C TYR A 7 7.54 -35.11 14.12
N ASP A 8 7.11 -36.09 13.33
CA ASP A 8 7.69 -36.30 12.00
C ASP A 8 7.23 -35.23 11.01
N ILE A 9 7.92 -35.12 9.87
CA ILE A 9 7.59 -34.12 8.84
C ILE A 9 6.15 -34.24 8.34
N THR A 10 5.59 -35.46 8.26
CA THR A 10 4.24 -35.70 7.76
C THR A 10 3.19 -35.22 8.76
N GLU A 11 3.42 -35.43 10.05
CA GLU A 11 2.59 -34.92 11.14
C GLU A 11 2.59 -33.40 11.14
N VAL A 12 3.76 -32.77 11.04
CA VAL A 12 3.87 -31.30 10.99
C VAL A 12 3.17 -30.74 9.74
N CYS A 13 3.30 -31.40 8.59
CA CYS A 13 2.58 -31.04 7.38
C CYS A 13 1.06 -31.03 7.57
N LYS A 14 0.51 -32.07 8.22
CA LYS A 14 -0.93 -32.14 8.55
C LYS A 14 -1.34 -31.06 9.55
N MET A 15 -0.52 -30.79 10.56
CA MET A 15 -0.82 -29.80 11.60
C MET A 15 -0.83 -28.35 11.08
N LEU A 16 0.01 -28.06 10.09
CA LEU A 16 0.22 -26.70 9.58
C LEU A 16 -0.35 -26.49 8.18
N ASP A 17 -1.14 -27.45 7.68
CA ASP A 17 -1.70 -27.48 6.33
C ASP A 17 -0.68 -27.08 5.25
N THR A 18 0.45 -27.81 5.24
CA THR A 18 1.57 -27.52 4.35
C THR A 18 2.16 -28.78 3.77
N THR A 19 3.13 -28.64 2.85
CA THR A 19 3.76 -29.77 2.18
C THR A 19 5.16 -30.04 2.72
N SER A 20 5.61 -31.29 2.64
CA SER A 20 6.99 -31.67 2.98
C SER A 20 8.00 -30.91 2.13
N ARG A 21 7.63 -30.56 0.88
CA ARG A 21 8.45 -29.74 -0.03
C ARG A 21 8.65 -28.34 0.53
N THR A 22 7.58 -27.72 1.06
CA THR A 22 7.63 -26.39 1.68
C THR A 22 8.55 -26.37 2.89
N LEU A 23 8.45 -27.37 3.78
CA LEU A 23 9.32 -27.44 4.97
C LEU A 23 10.79 -27.64 4.58
N ARG A 24 11.09 -28.56 3.64
CA ARG A 24 12.46 -28.75 3.13
C ARG A 24 13.03 -27.49 2.50
N PHE A 25 12.22 -26.75 1.74
CA PHE A 25 12.65 -25.47 1.17
C PHE A 25 13.06 -24.47 2.27
N TYR A 26 12.29 -24.35 3.35
CA TYR A 26 12.68 -23.46 4.46
C TYR A 26 13.89 -23.97 5.24
N GLU A 27 14.11 -25.28 5.32
CA GLU A 27 15.35 -25.86 5.86
C GLU A 27 16.56 -25.54 4.97
N GLU A 28 16.44 -25.71 3.66
CA GLU A 28 17.49 -25.39 2.68
C GLU A 28 17.87 -23.90 2.70
N LYS A 29 16.91 -23.03 3.03
CA LYS A 29 17.15 -21.59 3.23
C LYS A 29 17.65 -21.23 4.63
N GLY A 30 17.85 -22.22 5.51
CA GLY A 30 18.35 -22.04 6.86
C GLY A 30 17.40 -21.32 7.82
N ILE A 31 16.12 -21.19 7.45
CA ILE A 31 15.11 -20.44 8.21
C ILE A 31 14.50 -21.31 9.32
N ILE A 32 14.43 -22.62 9.09
CA ILE A 32 14.01 -23.63 10.06
C ILE A 32 15.04 -24.76 10.07
N GLN A 33 15.03 -25.57 11.12
CA GLN A 33 15.91 -26.72 11.25
C GLN A 33 15.12 -27.87 11.85
N SER A 34 15.25 -29.07 11.29
CA SER A 34 14.82 -30.31 11.92
C SER A 34 15.88 -30.87 12.87
N THR A 35 15.41 -31.77 13.73
CA THR A 35 16.24 -32.65 14.55
C THR A 35 16.23 -34.03 13.89
N THR A 36 17.39 -34.67 13.80
CA THR A 36 17.52 -36.08 13.38
C THR A 36 17.88 -36.92 14.59
N VAL A 37 17.04 -37.90 14.95
CA VAL A 37 17.27 -38.77 16.11
C VAL A 37 17.30 -40.24 15.67
N GLY A 38 18.37 -40.95 16.05
CA GLY A 38 18.54 -42.40 15.84
C GLY A 38 19.16 -42.81 14.50
N ILE A 39 19.21 -44.13 14.25
CA ILE A 39 19.82 -44.76 13.05
C ILE A 39 19.04 -44.42 11.78
N SER A 40 17.73 -44.18 11.90
CA SER A 40 16.90 -43.73 10.80
C SER A 40 16.99 -42.21 10.74
N SER A 41 17.76 -41.68 9.79
CA SER A 41 17.98 -40.24 9.54
C SER A 41 16.70 -39.50 9.06
N ARG A 42 15.59 -39.63 9.79
CA ARG A 42 14.31 -38.98 9.52
C ARG A 42 14.23 -37.63 10.21
N ARG A 43 13.71 -36.63 9.49
CA ARG A 43 13.48 -35.27 9.99
C ARG A 43 12.36 -35.28 11.03
N GLN A 44 12.64 -34.75 12.20
CA GLN A 44 11.70 -34.58 13.28
C GLN A 44 11.74 -33.15 13.81
N TYR A 45 10.63 -32.69 14.36
CA TYR A 45 10.48 -31.33 14.87
C TYR A 45 9.92 -31.38 16.29
N ASN A 46 10.55 -30.68 17.22
CA ASN A 46 9.98 -30.41 18.52
C ASN A 46 9.02 -29.21 18.46
N GLU A 47 8.33 -28.94 19.56
CA GLU A 47 7.34 -27.87 19.63
C GLU A 47 7.92 -26.47 19.38
N LYS A 48 9.15 -26.21 19.83
CA LYS A 48 9.84 -24.94 19.57
C LYS A 48 10.11 -24.75 18.08
N GLN A 49 10.55 -25.81 17.39
CA GLN A 49 10.76 -25.81 15.95
C GLN A 49 9.44 -25.61 15.20
N ILE A 50 8.35 -26.26 15.64
CA ILE A 50 7.01 -26.07 15.05
C ILE A 50 6.54 -24.62 15.25
N SER A 51 6.73 -24.03 16.43
CA SER A 51 6.41 -22.63 16.70
C SER A 51 7.22 -21.68 15.78
N ARG A 52 8.50 -22.01 15.54
CA ARG A 52 9.33 -21.27 14.57
C ARG A 52 8.77 -21.35 13.15
N ILE A 53 8.32 -22.52 12.70
CA ILE A 53 7.68 -22.70 11.39
C ILE A 53 6.41 -21.85 11.29
N LYS A 54 5.56 -21.84 12.32
CA LYS A 54 4.36 -20.99 12.37
C LYS A 54 4.70 -19.51 12.20
N ASN A 55 5.72 -19.03 12.91
CA ASN A 55 6.17 -17.63 12.78
C ASN A 55 6.63 -17.31 11.35
N VAL A 56 7.33 -18.22 10.68
CA VAL A 56 7.72 -18.03 9.28
C VAL A 56 6.50 -17.88 8.39
N PHE A 57 5.46 -18.70 8.59
CA PHE A 57 4.23 -18.62 7.80
C PHE A 57 3.49 -17.30 8.05
N VAL A 58 3.40 -16.83 9.29
CA VAL A 58 2.83 -15.51 9.61
C VAL A 58 3.56 -14.39 8.84
N LEU A 59 4.90 -14.38 8.87
CA LEU A 59 5.69 -13.37 8.14
C LEU A 59 5.49 -13.46 6.63
N ARG A 60 5.33 -14.66 6.08
CA ARG A 60 5.01 -14.86 4.65
C ARG A 60 3.62 -14.36 4.29
N THR A 61 2.63 -14.54 5.17
CA THR A 61 1.27 -13.98 5.00
C THR A 61 1.29 -12.45 5.01
N LEU A 62 2.18 -11.83 5.79
CA LEU A 62 2.43 -10.37 5.75
C LEU A 62 3.19 -9.89 4.50
N GLY A 63 3.54 -10.81 3.59
CA GLY A 63 4.22 -10.50 2.33
C GLY A 63 5.73 -10.35 2.45
N LEU A 64 6.34 -10.58 3.61
CA LEU A 64 7.81 -10.50 3.76
C LEU A 64 8.47 -11.62 2.96
N SER A 65 9.49 -11.27 2.17
CA SER A 65 10.23 -12.24 1.38
C SER A 65 11.01 -13.24 2.25
N VAL A 66 11.33 -14.42 1.69
CA VAL A 66 12.20 -15.42 2.33
C VAL A 66 13.54 -14.79 2.74
N LYS A 67 14.09 -13.90 1.90
CA LYS A 67 15.31 -13.13 2.19
C LYS A 67 15.14 -12.23 3.42
N ALA A 68 14.05 -11.45 3.48
CA ALA A 68 13.78 -10.58 4.62
C ALA A 68 13.63 -11.36 5.93
N ILE A 69 13.00 -12.54 5.87
CA ILE A 69 12.90 -13.44 7.02
C ILE A 69 14.29 -13.91 7.47
N VAL A 70 15.18 -14.32 6.55
CA VAL A 70 16.57 -14.67 6.91
C VAL A 70 17.29 -13.50 7.58
N GLU A 71 17.13 -12.28 7.06
CA GLU A 71 17.77 -11.09 7.63
C GLU A 71 17.25 -10.74 9.04
N LEU A 72 15.94 -10.87 9.29
CA LEU A 72 15.37 -10.76 10.65
C LEU A 72 16.01 -11.75 11.62
N GLN A 73 16.29 -12.98 11.18
CA GLN A 73 16.85 -14.02 12.04
C GLN A 73 18.36 -13.91 12.25
N THR A 74 19.10 -13.42 11.26
CA THR A 74 20.58 -13.46 11.23
C THR A 74 21.23 -12.12 11.53
N LYS A 75 20.60 -11.01 11.11
CA LYS A 75 21.13 -9.65 11.25
C LYS A 75 20.48 -8.89 12.40
N GLY A 76 19.52 -9.49 13.10
CA GLY A 76 18.83 -8.86 14.22
C GLY A 76 18.02 -7.62 13.83
N ILE A 77 17.56 -7.53 12.58
CA ILE A 77 16.67 -6.45 12.13
C ILE A 77 15.39 -6.49 12.98
N ASP A 78 14.90 -5.33 13.37
CA ASP A 78 13.66 -5.23 14.12
C ASP A 78 12.45 -5.63 13.24
N LEU A 79 11.55 -6.45 13.81
CA LEU A 79 10.36 -6.92 13.09
C LEU A 79 9.45 -5.77 12.64
N LYS A 80 9.30 -4.74 13.48
CA LYS A 80 8.50 -3.55 13.16
C LYS A 80 9.07 -2.85 11.94
N ASP A 81 10.39 -2.70 11.87
CA ASP A 81 11.06 -2.03 10.74
C ASP A 81 10.89 -2.81 9.43
N ALA A 82 10.98 -4.14 9.47
CA ALA A 82 10.72 -4.98 8.30
C ALA A 82 9.26 -4.88 7.81
N VAL A 83 8.30 -4.83 8.73
CA VAL A 83 6.87 -4.64 8.40
C VAL A 83 6.61 -3.24 7.85
N LEU A 84 7.19 -2.19 8.46
CA LEU A 84 7.10 -0.82 7.96
C LEU A 84 7.69 -0.69 6.55
N SER A 85 8.85 -1.31 6.31
CA SER A 85 9.50 -1.33 5.00
C SER A 85 8.63 -2.03 3.95
N LYS A 86 8.04 -3.18 4.29
CA LYS A 86 7.14 -3.88 3.37
C LYS A 86 5.89 -3.06 3.07
N ARG A 87 5.34 -2.39 4.07
CA ARG A 87 4.20 -1.48 3.89
C ARG A 87 4.54 -0.33 2.95
N ALA A 88 5.71 0.30 3.10
CA ALA A 88 6.17 1.36 2.22
C ALA A 88 6.40 0.87 0.78
N GLU A 89 6.97 -0.33 0.60
CA GLU A 89 7.12 -0.99 -0.71
C GLU A 89 5.77 -1.16 -1.42
N ILE A 90 4.75 -1.63 -0.69
CA ILE A 90 3.40 -1.81 -1.22
C ILE A 90 2.80 -0.46 -1.65
N TYR A 91 2.89 0.58 -0.80
CA TYR A 91 2.41 1.91 -1.17
C TYR A 91 3.10 2.45 -2.43
N ALA A 92 4.42 2.31 -2.55
CA ALA A 92 5.16 2.72 -3.74
C ALA A 92 4.72 1.95 -4.99
N SER A 93 4.44 0.64 -4.86
CA SER A 93 3.90 -0.17 -5.95
C SER A 93 2.49 0.27 -6.35
N ILE A 94 1.63 0.59 -5.38
CA ILE A 94 0.27 1.11 -5.64
C ILE A 94 0.35 2.41 -6.43
N GLU A 95 1.18 3.36 -6.00
CA GLU A 95 1.42 4.62 -6.71
C GLU A 95 1.89 4.41 -8.17
N SER A 96 2.75 3.41 -8.41
CA SER A 96 3.17 3.07 -9.78
C SER A 96 2.03 2.51 -10.61
N ARG A 97 1.23 1.61 -10.04
CA ARG A 97 0.07 1.03 -10.75
C ARG A 97 -1.00 2.07 -11.06
N ILE A 98 -1.21 3.04 -10.17
CA ILE A 98 -2.11 4.16 -10.42
C ILE A 98 -1.63 5.00 -11.60
N ARG A 99 -0.32 5.30 -11.69
CA ARG A 99 0.25 6.02 -12.85
C ARG A 99 0.02 5.27 -14.15
N GLU A 100 0.23 3.95 -14.15
CA GLU A 100 -0.03 3.10 -15.32
C GLU A 100 -1.52 3.12 -15.70
N ILE A 101 -2.43 3.02 -14.73
CA ILE A 101 -3.88 3.10 -14.97
C ILE A 101 -4.25 4.46 -15.58
N ASN A 102 -3.68 5.57 -15.09
CA ASN A 102 -3.98 6.89 -15.64
C ASN A 102 -3.53 7.02 -17.11
N LEU A 103 -2.34 6.52 -17.44
CA LEU A 103 -1.87 6.48 -18.84
C LEU A 103 -2.81 5.65 -19.72
N LEU A 104 -3.32 4.52 -19.21
CA LEU A 104 -4.28 3.69 -19.94
C LEU A 104 -5.62 4.40 -20.13
N ASN A 105 -6.14 5.09 -19.10
CA ASN A 105 -7.40 5.83 -19.20
C ASN A 105 -7.30 6.97 -20.23
N GLU A 106 -6.17 7.68 -20.27
CA GLU A 106 -5.91 8.73 -21.27
C GLU A 106 -5.84 8.15 -22.70
N ALA A 107 -5.12 7.04 -22.88
CA ALA A 107 -5.06 6.34 -24.16
C ALA A 107 -6.47 5.89 -24.62
N LEU A 108 -7.27 5.33 -23.72
CA LEU A 108 -8.65 4.92 -24.02
C LEU A 108 -9.52 6.11 -24.44
N SER A 109 -9.47 7.22 -23.70
CA SER A 109 -10.24 8.43 -24.03
C SER A 109 -9.90 8.96 -25.43
N THR A 110 -8.62 8.88 -25.80
CA THR A 110 -8.14 9.28 -27.13
C THR A 110 -8.76 8.43 -28.22
N LEU A 111 -8.70 7.10 -28.05
CA LEU A 111 -9.24 6.13 -28.99
C LEU A 111 -10.75 6.27 -29.11
N GLU A 112 -11.47 6.46 -28.01
CA GLU A 112 -12.93 6.68 -28.00
C GLU A 112 -13.34 7.96 -28.73
N SER A 113 -12.50 9.01 -28.67
CA SER A 113 -12.73 10.26 -29.40
C SER A 113 -12.36 10.18 -30.90
N GLY A 114 -11.92 9.00 -31.38
CA GLY A 114 -11.52 8.78 -32.77
C GLY A 114 -10.19 9.44 -33.16
N LYS A 115 -9.39 9.87 -32.17
CA LYS A 115 -8.08 10.49 -32.38
C LYS A 115 -6.98 9.44 -32.45
N ASP A 116 -5.93 9.74 -33.21
CA ASP A 116 -4.76 8.87 -33.32
C ASP A 116 -3.81 9.06 -32.12
N ILE A 117 -3.60 7.99 -31.36
CA ILE A 117 -2.65 7.95 -30.23
C ILE A 117 -1.18 7.97 -30.69
N PHE A 118 -0.90 7.86 -31.99
CA PHE A 118 0.44 7.87 -32.58
C PHE A 118 0.77 9.18 -33.31
N ALA A 119 -0.12 10.19 -33.28
CA ALA A 119 0.16 11.48 -33.91
C ALA A 119 1.32 12.21 -33.21
N GLU A 120 2.24 12.83 -33.98
CA GLU A 120 3.42 13.56 -33.47
C GLU A 120 3.07 14.71 -32.50
N ASP A 121 1.84 15.25 -32.61
CA ASP A 121 1.27 16.29 -31.75
C ASP A 121 0.41 15.74 -30.60
N TRP A 122 0.55 14.46 -30.23
CA TRP A 122 -0.02 13.91 -28.98
C TRP A 122 0.68 14.49 -27.75
N HIS A 123 0.44 15.78 -27.53
CA HIS A 123 0.78 16.48 -26.32
C HIS A 123 -0.38 16.34 -25.34
N LEU A 124 -0.07 15.88 -24.12
CA LEU A 124 -0.97 15.87 -22.96
C LEU A 124 -1.63 17.25 -22.80
N SER A 125 -2.80 17.44 -23.39
CA SER A 125 -3.54 18.69 -23.31
C SER A 125 -4.93 18.43 -22.74
N SER A 126 -5.01 18.23 -21.43
CA SER A 126 -6.07 18.92 -20.70
C SER A 126 -5.44 20.18 -20.16
N VAL A 127 -5.68 21.32 -20.80
CA VAL A 127 -5.37 22.62 -20.19
C VAL A 127 -6.07 22.62 -18.85
N MET A 128 -5.31 22.66 -17.75
CA MET A 128 -5.83 22.73 -16.39
C MET A 128 -6.88 23.84 -16.32
N ASN A 129 -8.13 23.46 -16.09
CA ASN A 129 -9.20 24.44 -15.99
C ASN A 129 -9.24 25.03 -14.57
N THR A 130 -9.65 26.29 -14.45
CA THR A 130 -9.78 27.00 -13.17
C THR A 130 -10.78 26.30 -12.23
N GLU A 131 -11.70 25.54 -12.80
CA GLU A 131 -12.77 24.82 -12.11
C GLU A 131 -12.23 23.63 -11.29
N GLU A 132 -11.34 22.80 -11.83
CA GLU A 132 -10.72 21.67 -11.12
C GLU A 132 -9.88 22.14 -9.92
N LYS A 133 -9.22 23.30 -10.04
CA LYS A 133 -8.52 23.93 -8.91
C LYS A 133 -9.50 24.35 -7.82
N GLU A 134 -10.64 24.91 -8.19
CA GLU A 134 -11.66 25.30 -7.22
C GLU A 134 -12.32 24.09 -6.57
N ILE A 135 -12.61 23.03 -7.33
CA ILE A 135 -13.09 21.75 -6.78
C ILE A 135 -12.06 21.16 -5.82
N ALA A 136 -10.78 21.13 -6.19
CA ALA A 136 -9.71 20.65 -5.30
C ALA A 136 -9.64 21.47 -4.00
N ARG A 137 -9.85 22.79 -4.08
CA ARG A 137 -9.92 23.67 -2.90
C ARG A 137 -11.12 23.33 -2.01
N ILE A 138 -12.32 23.25 -2.59
CA ILE A 138 -13.56 22.86 -1.87
C ILE A 138 -13.40 21.50 -1.20
N CYS A 139 -12.88 20.52 -1.94
CA CYS A 139 -12.66 19.17 -1.42
C CYS A 139 -11.55 19.12 -0.37
N THR A 140 -10.54 19.98 -0.46
CA THR A 140 -9.52 20.12 0.60
C THR A 140 -10.18 20.57 1.89
N ASP A 141 -10.98 21.64 1.84
CA ASP A 141 -11.71 22.14 3.01
C ASP A 141 -12.68 21.09 3.57
N ALA A 142 -13.35 20.33 2.69
CA ALA A 142 -14.22 19.22 3.08
C ALA A 142 -13.45 18.08 3.79
N ILE A 143 -12.27 17.72 3.30
CA ILE A 143 -11.40 16.74 3.94
C ILE A 143 -10.93 17.26 5.30
N LEU A 144 -10.55 18.53 5.43
CA LEU A 144 -10.06 19.07 6.70
C LEU A 144 -11.18 19.19 7.75
N SER A 145 -12.36 19.61 7.35
CA SER A 145 -13.53 19.77 8.22
C SER A 145 -14.29 18.46 8.50
N GLY A 146 -14.13 17.45 7.65
CA GLY A 146 -14.89 16.20 7.73
C GLY A 146 -16.27 16.25 7.04
N ALA A 147 -16.52 17.27 6.22
CA ALA A 147 -17.74 17.42 5.42
C ALA A 147 -17.80 16.38 4.28
N THR A 148 -18.19 15.16 4.64
CA THR A 148 -18.17 14.01 3.73
C THR A 148 -19.19 14.15 2.59
N ASP A 149 -20.30 14.85 2.78
CA ASP A 149 -21.27 15.08 1.70
C ASP A 149 -20.69 15.94 0.58
N THR A 150 -20.08 17.07 0.94
CA THR A 150 -19.41 17.98 -0.01
C THR A 150 -18.31 17.27 -0.80
N LEU A 151 -17.49 16.44 -0.17
CA LEU A 151 -16.46 15.68 -0.90
C LEU A 151 -17.11 14.76 -1.96
N TYR A 152 -18.13 14.01 -1.56
CA TYR A 152 -18.75 12.97 -2.41
C TYR A 152 -19.58 13.55 -3.57
N GLU A 153 -20.04 14.80 -3.47
CA GLU A 153 -20.65 15.50 -4.61
C GLU A 153 -19.68 15.69 -5.79
N HIS A 154 -18.38 15.77 -5.51
CA HIS A 154 -17.34 16.01 -6.50
C HIS A 154 -16.56 14.75 -6.92
N LEU A 155 -16.78 13.62 -6.25
CA LEU A 155 -16.18 12.35 -6.68
C LEU A 155 -16.88 11.81 -7.93
N SER A 156 -16.14 11.07 -8.75
CA SER A 156 -16.72 10.25 -9.80
C SER A 156 -17.56 9.13 -9.17
N PRO A 157 -18.62 8.64 -9.86
CA PRO A 157 -19.40 7.50 -9.37
C PRO A 157 -18.52 6.27 -9.09
N ARG A 158 -17.53 6.04 -9.95
CA ARG A 158 -16.58 4.94 -9.84
C ARG A 158 -15.73 5.04 -8.57
N LEU A 159 -15.15 6.22 -8.29
CA LEU A 159 -14.34 6.40 -7.09
C LEU A 159 -15.19 6.31 -5.83
N ALA A 160 -16.41 6.84 -5.84
CA ALA A 160 -17.35 6.74 -4.72
C ALA A 160 -17.74 5.28 -4.41
N GLU A 161 -17.81 4.42 -5.43
CA GLU A 161 -18.02 2.97 -5.27
C GLU A 161 -16.81 2.27 -4.64
N TYR A 162 -15.59 2.59 -5.09
CA TYR A 162 -14.36 2.00 -4.54
C TYR A 162 -13.97 2.54 -3.16
N MET A 163 -14.40 3.76 -2.83
CA MET A 163 -14.17 4.39 -1.54
C MET A 163 -15.51 4.76 -0.91
N PRO A 164 -16.25 3.80 -0.32
CA PRO A 164 -17.46 4.08 0.42
C PRO A 164 -17.24 5.04 1.61
N ARG A 165 -18.29 5.75 2.04
CA ARG A 165 -18.21 6.83 3.05
C ARG A 165 -17.60 6.38 4.37
N ASP A 166 -18.01 5.23 4.87
CA ASP A 166 -17.51 4.62 6.09
C ASP A 166 -16.00 4.30 6.00
N VAL A 167 -15.57 3.75 4.86
CA VAL A 167 -14.15 3.50 4.57
C VAL A 167 -13.36 4.81 4.55
N TYR A 168 -13.85 5.83 3.84
CA TYR A 168 -13.21 7.14 3.78
C TYR A 168 -13.09 7.78 5.17
N ILE A 169 -14.15 7.76 5.97
CA ILE A 169 -14.15 8.34 7.33
C ILE A 169 -13.06 7.70 8.19
N LEU A 170 -12.90 6.37 8.11
CA LEU A 170 -11.86 5.65 8.82
C LEU A 170 -10.46 6.04 8.33
N VAL A 171 -10.23 5.98 7.01
CA VAL A 171 -8.93 6.33 6.39
C VAL A 171 -8.54 7.76 6.72
N ARG A 172 -9.49 8.70 6.62
CA ARG A 172 -9.30 10.10 7.00
C ARG A 172 -8.87 10.21 8.46
N LYS A 173 -9.63 9.62 9.39
CA LYS A 173 -9.33 9.68 10.82
C LYS A 173 -7.91 9.18 11.11
N ASP A 174 -7.54 8.01 10.58
CA ASP A 174 -6.23 7.41 10.81
C ASP A 174 -5.10 8.21 10.16
N THR A 175 -5.36 8.82 8.99
CA THR A 175 -4.36 9.63 8.29
C THR A 175 -4.12 10.99 8.95
N LEU A 176 -5.15 11.61 9.54
CA LEU A 176 -4.97 12.89 10.22
C LEU A 176 -4.44 12.75 11.65
N ALA A 177 -4.67 11.62 12.32
CA ALA A 177 -4.27 11.38 13.71
C ALA A 177 -2.79 11.71 14.03
N PRO A 178 -1.78 11.39 13.20
CA PRO A 178 -0.38 11.67 13.52
C PRO A 178 0.07 13.11 13.19
N LEU A 179 -0.74 13.92 12.51
CA LEU A 179 -0.30 15.21 11.95
C LEU A 179 -0.09 16.32 12.99
N GLY A 180 -0.81 16.26 14.11
CA GLY A 180 -0.79 17.30 15.14
C GLY A 180 -1.85 18.38 14.91
N GLU A 181 -1.55 19.61 15.31
CA GLU A 181 -2.45 20.76 15.18
C GLU A 181 -2.38 21.34 13.77
N TYR A 182 -3.55 21.66 13.19
CA TYR A 182 -3.65 22.32 11.90
C TYR A 182 -3.02 23.71 11.96
N LEU A 183 -2.20 24.05 10.95
CA LEU A 183 -1.55 25.36 10.84
C LEU A 183 -2.08 26.16 9.64
N SER A 184 -1.93 25.62 8.43
CA SER A 184 -2.31 26.32 7.20
C SER A 184 -2.49 25.37 6.02
N VAL A 185 -3.28 25.79 5.03
CA VAL A 185 -3.32 25.20 3.69
C VAL A 185 -2.40 26.01 2.77
N ASP A 186 -1.47 25.32 2.11
CA ASP A 186 -0.63 25.90 1.06
C ASP A 186 -1.36 25.84 -0.30
N ARG A 187 -0.78 26.45 -1.33
CA ARG A 187 -1.42 26.53 -2.65
C ARG A 187 -1.55 25.16 -3.32
N THR A 188 -2.63 24.99 -4.07
CA THR A 188 -2.80 23.88 -5.01
C THR A 188 -1.80 24.01 -6.17
N VAL A 189 -0.98 22.99 -6.35
CA VAL A 189 0.04 22.92 -7.41
C VAL A 189 -0.34 21.79 -8.36
N ALA A 190 -0.24 22.02 -9.67
CA ALA A 190 -0.44 20.95 -10.63
C ALA A 190 0.80 20.08 -10.78
N ASP A 191 0.58 18.84 -11.20
CA ASP A 191 1.67 17.98 -11.60
C ASP A 191 2.31 18.47 -12.90
N ASN A 192 3.64 18.45 -12.97
CA ASN A 192 4.38 18.90 -14.13
C ASN A 192 4.25 17.94 -15.33
N SER A 193 3.89 16.68 -15.08
CA SER A 193 3.80 15.62 -16.08
C SER A 193 2.37 15.21 -16.38
N PHE A 194 1.39 15.51 -15.51
CA PHE A 194 -0.01 15.10 -15.66
C PHE A 194 -0.95 16.28 -15.41
N SER A 195 -1.55 16.81 -16.46
CA SER A 195 -2.34 18.04 -16.36
C SER A 195 -3.68 17.88 -15.63
N ASN A 196 -4.16 16.64 -15.49
CA ASN A 196 -5.36 16.29 -14.71
C ASN A 196 -5.05 16.01 -13.23
N LYS A 197 -3.81 16.21 -12.77
CA LYS A 197 -3.39 15.88 -11.41
C LYS A 197 -3.03 17.15 -10.65
N LEU A 198 -3.64 17.30 -9.47
CA LEU A 198 -3.42 18.43 -8.56
C LEU A 198 -2.93 17.93 -7.19
N TYR A 199 -2.09 18.74 -6.56
CA TYR A 199 -1.55 18.54 -5.23
C TYR A 199 -1.93 19.71 -4.34
N CYS A 200 -2.59 19.43 -3.21
CA CYS A 200 -2.75 20.39 -2.13
C CYS A 200 -1.85 19.98 -0.97
N PHE A 201 -1.10 20.93 -0.43
CA PHE A 201 -0.24 20.70 0.73
C PHE A 201 -0.86 21.40 1.93
N VAL A 202 -0.97 20.69 3.04
CA VAL A 202 -1.50 21.22 4.30
C VAL A 202 -0.44 21.04 5.37
N ARG A 203 -0.17 22.10 6.12
CA ARG A 203 0.85 22.14 7.16
C ARG A 203 0.18 21.87 8.51
N TYR A 204 0.75 20.94 9.26
CA TYR A 204 0.41 20.71 10.65
C TYR A 204 1.66 20.82 11.53
N SER A 205 1.49 20.79 12.85
CA SER A 205 2.60 20.98 13.79
C SER A 205 3.63 19.85 13.84
N LYS A 206 3.29 18.63 13.37
CA LYS A 206 4.23 17.48 13.36
C LYS A 206 4.65 17.04 11.97
N LEU A 207 3.71 16.93 11.04
CA LEU A 207 3.94 16.43 9.67
C LEU A 207 3.15 17.26 8.67
N GLY A 208 3.58 17.29 7.42
CA GLY A 208 2.78 17.81 6.32
C GLY A 208 1.82 16.76 5.77
N LEU A 209 0.63 17.18 5.34
CA LEU A 209 -0.32 16.37 4.59
C LEU A 209 -0.32 16.80 3.11
N LYS A 210 0.00 15.87 2.21
CA LYS A 210 -0.13 16.02 0.76
C LYS A 210 -1.41 15.33 0.32
N ILE A 211 -2.36 16.11 -0.18
CA ILE A 211 -3.59 15.61 -0.80
C ILE A 211 -3.37 15.62 -2.32
N THR A 212 -3.62 14.48 -2.97
CA THR A 212 -3.50 14.32 -4.41
C THR A 212 -4.87 14.09 -5.01
N TYR A 213 -5.24 14.91 -5.99
CA TYR A 213 -6.45 14.79 -6.78
C TYR A 213 -6.09 14.40 -8.21
N VAL A 214 -6.82 13.46 -8.78
CA VAL A 214 -6.78 13.14 -10.21
C VAL A 214 -8.18 13.35 -10.76
N PHE A 215 -8.28 14.18 -11.79
CA PHE A 215 -9.54 14.55 -12.41
C PHE A 215 -9.79 13.77 -13.70
N HIS A 216 -11.05 13.45 -13.95
CA HIS A 216 -11.54 12.94 -15.22
C HIS A 216 -12.98 13.40 -15.42
N GLY A 217 -13.29 13.99 -16.57
CA GLY A 217 -14.64 14.50 -16.86
C GLY A 217 -15.16 15.54 -15.86
N GLY A 218 -14.29 16.37 -15.28
CA GLY A 218 -14.66 17.38 -14.27
C GLY A 218 -14.99 16.83 -12.88
N LYS A 219 -14.79 15.53 -12.64
CA LYS A 219 -14.94 14.87 -11.33
C LYS A 219 -13.59 14.35 -10.82
N ILE A 220 -13.48 14.20 -9.51
CA ILE A 220 -12.33 13.56 -8.87
C ILE A 220 -12.47 12.05 -9.08
N ASP A 221 -11.60 11.47 -9.90
CA ASP A 221 -11.55 10.03 -10.18
C ASP A 221 -10.44 9.32 -9.40
N GLY A 222 -9.52 10.07 -8.80
CA GLY A 222 -8.52 9.57 -7.86
C GLY A 222 -8.25 10.54 -6.70
N LEU A 223 -8.13 9.99 -5.48
CA LEU A 223 -7.85 10.74 -4.26
C LEU A 223 -6.86 10.00 -3.37
N TRP A 224 -5.76 10.66 -2.98
CA TRP A 224 -4.78 10.11 -2.04
C TRP A 224 -4.40 11.11 -0.96
N LEU A 225 -4.22 10.59 0.26
CA LEU A 225 -3.71 11.32 1.41
C LEU A 225 -2.33 10.75 1.77
N GLY A 226 -1.28 11.56 1.64
CA GLY A 226 0.09 11.17 1.94
C GLY A 226 0.76 12.14 2.91
N TYR A 227 1.86 11.72 3.52
CA TYR A 227 2.67 12.58 4.37
C TYR A 227 3.84 13.19 3.59
N TYR A 228 4.27 14.38 4.00
CA TYR A 228 5.55 14.94 3.58
C TYR A 228 6.27 15.57 4.79
N ASP A 229 7.59 15.62 4.73
CA ASP A 229 8.39 16.26 5.77
C ASP A 229 8.37 17.79 5.55
N LEU A 230 8.14 18.55 6.62
CA LEU A 230 8.13 20.02 6.57
C LEU A 230 9.52 20.59 6.22
N ASN A 231 10.57 19.80 6.42
CA ASN A 231 11.96 20.15 6.14
C ASN A 231 12.48 19.65 4.78
N SER A 232 11.72 18.83 4.05
CA SER A 232 12.08 18.44 2.69
C SER A 232 11.67 19.55 1.71
N ARG A 233 12.57 20.50 1.48
CA ARG A 233 12.56 21.40 0.32
C ARG A 233 13.40 20.82 -0.80
#